data_AF-A0A7C4RR47-F1
#
_entry.id   AF-A0A7C4RR47-F1
#
_cell.length_a   1.000
_cell.length_b   1.000
_cell.length_c   1.000
_cell.angle_alpha   90.00
_cell.angle_beta   90.00
_cell.angle_gamma   90.00
#
_symmetry.space_group_name_H-M   'P 1'
#
loop_
_entity.id
_entity.type
_entity.pdbx_description
1 polymer ?
#
loop_
_entity_poly.entity_id
_entity_poly.type
_entity_poly.pdbx_seq_one_letter_code
_entity_poly.pdbx_strand_id
1 'polypeptide(L)'
;MTRVLTNGRIDRLEKYLQEWIDAIKSLETVQRQRLTTEERLVSTMDRIAGQLEKIVALGVMDEPMPRIVQRIPSRVLDLSENPDASQTREPWSRERIVQHIQDLHRGGMKEEEILMTLMASKVPTLNGKGTWRIQSVQRICRQMQQT
;
A
#
# COMPACT_ATOMS: atom_id res chain seq x y z
N MET A 1 -50.23 -6.82 33.59
CA MET A 1 -48.95 -7.46 33.17
C MET A 1 -48.38 -6.94 31.84
N THR A 2 -49.14 -6.21 31.01
CA THR A 2 -48.70 -5.73 29.68
C THR A 2 -47.81 -4.47 29.67
N ARG A 3 -47.89 -3.61 30.69
CA ARG A 3 -47.06 -2.37 30.81
C ARG A 3 -45.58 -2.63 31.14
N VAL A 4 -45.26 -3.72 31.84
CA VAL A 4 -43.87 -4.04 32.24
C VAL A 4 -43.06 -4.60 31.05
N LEU A 5 -43.70 -5.38 30.19
CA LEU A 5 -43.09 -5.95 28.98
C LEU A 5 -42.80 -4.91 27.90
N THR A 6 -43.60 -3.84 27.85
CA THR A 6 -43.40 -2.71 26.94
C THR A 6 -42.24 -1.83 27.41
N ASN A 7 -42.15 -1.53 28.71
CA ASN A 7 -41.03 -0.78 29.28
C ASN A 7 -39.68 -1.48 29.05
N GLY A 8 -39.57 -2.79 29.32
CA GLY A 8 -38.32 -3.51 29.07
C GLY A 8 -37.92 -3.63 27.59
N ARG A 9 -38.82 -3.38 26.63
CA ARG A 9 -38.49 -3.26 25.20
C ARG A 9 -38.02 -1.85 24.86
N ILE A 10 -38.63 -0.84 25.47
CA ILE A 10 -38.23 0.57 25.34
C ILE A 10 -36.82 0.77 25.92
N ASP A 11 -36.53 0.25 27.10
CA ASP A 11 -35.21 0.38 27.75
C ASP A 11 -34.08 -0.23 26.89
N ARG A 12 -34.36 -1.34 26.19
CA ARG A 12 -33.40 -1.96 25.27
C ARG A 12 -33.20 -1.14 24.01
N LEU A 13 -34.26 -0.54 23.47
CA LEU A 13 -34.15 0.36 22.32
C LEU A 13 -33.38 1.63 22.69
N GLU A 14 -33.62 2.19 23.87
CA GLU A 14 -32.85 3.34 24.39
C GLU A 14 -31.38 3.00 24.55
N LYS A 15 -31.06 1.81 25.08
CA LYS A 15 -29.67 1.34 25.16
C LYS A 15 -29.02 1.22 23.78
N TYR A 16 -29.69 0.59 22.82
CA TYR A 16 -29.15 0.47 21.47
C TYR A 16 -28.98 1.84 20.81
N LEU A 17 -29.95 2.75 20.95
CA LEU A 17 -29.85 4.11 20.44
C LEU A 17 -28.65 4.85 21.04
N GLN A 18 -28.40 4.67 22.33
CA GLN A 18 -27.24 5.26 23.00
C GLN A 18 -25.91 4.69 22.46
N GLU A 19 -25.82 3.38 22.26
CA GLU A 19 -24.65 2.72 21.66
C GLU A 19 -24.39 3.24 20.23
N TRP A 20 -25.44 3.43 19.42
CA TRP A 20 -25.33 4.01 18.08
C TRP A 20 -24.86 5.47 18.10
N ILE A 21 -25.36 6.29 19.04
CA ILE A 21 -24.93 7.68 19.23
C ILE A 21 -23.43 7.74 19.57
N ASP A 22 -22.97 6.87 20.46
CA ASP A 22 -21.56 6.85 20.87
C ASP A 22 -20.64 6.37 19.73
N ALA A 23 -21.08 5.38 18.94
CA ALA A 23 -20.37 4.94 17.75
C ALA A 23 -20.24 6.06 16.70
N ILE A 24 -21.30 6.83 16.45
CA ILE A 24 -21.29 7.97 15.52
C ILE A 24 -20.29 9.04 15.99
N LYS A 25 -20.29 9.38 17.28
CA LYS A 25 -19.32 10.35 17.85
C LYS A 25 -17.88 9.85 17.71
N SER A 26 -17.64 8.55 17.90
CA SER A 26 -16.32 7.95 17.71
C SER A 26 -15.87 8.03 16.24
N LEU A 27 -16.75 7.75 15.28
CA LEU A 27 -16.45 7.89 13.86
C LEU A 27 -16.15 9.35 13.48
N GLU A 28 -16.92 10.30 14.03
CA GLU A 28 -16.70 11.73 13.78
C GLU A 28 -15.32 12.20 14.31
N THR A 29 -14.90 11.72 15.49
CA THR A 29 -13.57 12.06 16.03
C THR A 29 -12.44 11.50 15.18
N VAL A 30 -12.56 10.24 14.71
CA VAL A 30 -11.60 9.63 13.78
C VAL A 30 -11.55 10.39 12.45
N GLN A 31 -12.70 10.79 11.91
CA GLN A 31 -12.77 11.54 10.65
C GLN A 31 -12.15 12.94 10.79
N ARG A 32 -12.41 13.65 11.89
CA ARG A 32 -11.77 14.94 12.18
C ARG A 32 -10.26 14.79 12.30
N GLN A 33 -9.76 13.76 12.97
CA GLN A 33 -8.32 13.48 13.04
C GLN A 33 -7.73 13.25 11.64
N ARG A 34 -8.41 12.48 10.78
CA ARG A 34 -7.96 12.25 9.41
C ARG A 34 -7.89 13.56 8.60
N LEU A 35 -8.91 14.42 8.70
CA LEU A 35 -8.89 15.75 8.07
C LEU A 35 -7.68 16.57 8.53
N THR A 36 -7.38 16.58 9.83
CA THR A 36 -6.20 17.31 10.32
C THR A 36 -4.88 16.74 9.80
N THR A 37 -4.79 15.43 9.57
CA THR A 37 -3.59 14.83 8.97
C THR A 37 -3.45 15.19 7.50
N GLU A 38 -4.56 15.24 6.76
CA GLU A 38 -4.58 15.65 5.35
C GLU A 38 -4.22 17.14 5.22
N GLU A 39 -4.76 18.01 6.07
CA GLU A 39 -4.38 19.45 6.12
C GLU A 39 -2.89 19.66 6.39
N ARG A 40 -2.29 18.86 7.30
CA ARG A 40 -0.84 18.91 7.58
C ARG A 40 0.00 18.47 6.38
N LEU A 41 -0.46 17.48 5.61
CA LEU A 41 0.21 17.04 4.39
C LEU A 41 0.16 18.13 3.31
N VAL A 42 -1.01 18.75 3.10
CA VAL A 42 -1.16 19.88 2.17
C VAL A 42 -0.23 21.04 2.54
N SER A 43 -0.20 21.42 3.82
CA SER A 43 0.72 22.46 4.32
C SER A 43 2.20 22.11 4.09
N THR A 44 2.56 20.83 4.20
CA THR A 44 3.93 20.37 3.92
C THR A 44 4.25 20.44 2.44
N MET A 45 3.30 20.08 1.57
CA MET A 45 3.43 20.19 0.12
C MET A 45 3.60 21.65 -0.32
N ASP A 46 2.80 22.56 0.21
CA ASP A 46 2.93 24.01 -0.08
C ASP A 46 4.30 24.55 0.35
N ARG A 47 4.80 24.10 1.50
CA ARG A 47 6.15 24.48 1.96
C ARG A 47 7.24 23.97 1.02
N ILE A 48 7.15 22.73 0.54
CA ILE A 48 8.10 22.16 -0.41
C ILE A 48 8.03 22.90 -1.75
N ALA A 49 6.83 23.17 -2.26
CA ALA A 49 6.63 23.93 -3.49
C ALA A 49 7.30 25.30 -3.42
N GLY A 50 7.06 26.06 -2.34
CA GLY A 50 7.71 27.36 -2.13
C GLY A 50 9.24 27.29 -1.95
N GLN A 51 9.80 26.15 -1.51
CA GLN A 51 11.25 25.94 -1.49
C GLN A 51 11.81 25.64 -2.88
N LEU A 52 11.09 24.86 -3.69
CA LEU A 52 11.47 24.56 -5.07
C LEU A 52 11.43 25.80 -5.95
N GLU A 53 10.40 26.63 -5.82
CA GLU A 53 10.31 27.92 -6.53
C GLU A 53 11.51 28.83 -6.24
N LYS A 54 11.97 28.88 -4.98
CA LYS A 54 13.17 29.63 -4.59
C LYS A 54 14.44 29.06 -5.20
N ILE A 55 14.58 27.73 -5.27
CA ILE A 55 15.74 27.07 -5.89
C ILE A 55 15.79 27.36 -7.40
N VAL A 56 14.64 27.31 -8.07
CA VAL A 56 14.52 27.66 -9.50
C VAL A 56 14.80 29.15 -9.72
N ALA A 57 14.28 30.03 -8.87
CA ALA A 57 14.51 31.48 -8.95
C ALA A 57 15.97 31.89 -8.70
N LEU A 58 16.76 31.07 -7.99
CA LEU A 58 18.19 31.30 -7.75
C LEU A 58 19.10 30.93 -8.95
N GLY A 59 18.52 30.54 -10.10
CA GLY A 59 19.26 30.46 -11.36
C GLY A 59 20.19 29.24 -11.53
N VAL A 60 19.98 28.15 -10.77
CA VAL A 60 20.76 26.89 -10.90
C VAL A 60 20.26 26.02 -12.07
N MET A 61 19.85 26.62 -13.19
CA MET A 61 19.29 25.90 -14.35
C MET A 61 20.07 26.10 -15.65
N ASP A 62 21.13 26.92 -15.67
CA ASP A 62 22.00 27.10 -16.85
C ASP A 62 23.30 26.28 -16.82
N GLU A 63 23.58 25.52 -15.75
CA GLU A 63 24.62 24.49 -15.71
C GLU A 63 23.98 23.09 -15.75
N PRO A 64 24.64 22.07 -16.36
CA PRO A 64 24.20 20.69 -16.27
C PRO A 64 24.24 20.22 -14.81
N MET A 65 23.10 20.39 -14.14
CA MET A 65 22.71 19.97 -12.80
C MET A 65 23.86 19.43 -11.91
N PRO A 66 24.61 20.30 -11.21
CA PRO A 66 25.75 19.86 -10.42
C PRO A 66 25.26 19.20 -9.13
N ARG A 67 25.42 17.88 -9.04
CA ARG A 67 25.60 17.05 -7.81
C ARG A 67 24.69 17.28 -6.58
N ILE A 68 23.63 18.08 -6.64
CA ILE A 68 22.65 18.23 -5.56
C ILE A 68 21.80 16.96 -5.43
N VAL A 69 21.69 16.19 -6.52
CA VAL A 69 21.05 14.87 -6.57
C VAL A 69 21.72 13.84 -5.65
N GLN A 70 22.99 14.04 -5.26
CA GLN A 70 23.69 13.11 -4.36
C GLN A 70 23.27 13.22 -2.89
N ARG A 71 22.51 14.25 -2.51
CA ARG A 71 21.97 14.42 -1.15
C ARG A 71 20.47 14.16 -1.05
N ILE A 72 19.84 13.83 -2.16
CA ILE A 72 18.45 13.40 -2.16
C ILE A 72 18.43 11.97 -1.60
N PRO A 73 17.73 11.68 -0.48
CA PRO A 73 17.56 10.32 -0.01
C PRO A 73 17.02 9.49 -1.16
N SER A 74 17.59 8.32 -1.41
CA SER A 74 17.26 7.45 -2.55
C SER A 74 15.76 7.20 -2.74
N ARG A 75 14.97 7.36 -1.67
CA ARG A 75 13.50 7.30 -1.66
C ARG A 75 12.79 8.33 -2.54
N VAL A 76 13.40 9.46 -2.88
CA VAL A 76 12.75 10.53 -3.67
C VAL A 76 13.05 10.42 -5.17
N LEU A 77 14.15 9.76 -5.54
CA LEU A 77 14.52 9.54 -6.95
C LEU A 77 13.65 8.49 -7.66
N ASP A 78 12.91 7.67 -6.91
CA ASP A 78 12.01 6.64 -7.45
C ASP A 78 10.65 7.21 -7.95
N LEU A 79 10.41 8.52 -7.87
CA LEU A 79 9.13 9.15 -8.23
C LEU A 79 9.04 9.61 -9.70
N SER A 80 10.09 9.46 -10.51
CA SER A 80 10.15 10.07 -11.85
C SER A 80 9.82 9.13 -13.03
N GLU A 81 9.55 7.84 -12.82
CA GLU A 81 9.13 6.95 -13.90
C GLU A 81 7.98 6.04 -13.43
N ASN A 82 6.79 6.30 -13.96
CA ASN A 82 5.49 5.63 -13.73
C ASN A 82 4.68 6.03 -12.47
N PRO A 83 3.51 6.68 -12.63
CA PRO A 83 2.57 6.93 -11.54
C PRO A 83 1.94 5.64 -10.95
N ASP A 84 2.09 4.49 -11.61
CA ASP A 84 1.63 3.18 -11.12
C ASP A 84 2.65 2.47 -10.18
N ALA A 85 3.82 3.06 -9.93
CA ALA A 85 4.86 2.44 -9.09
C ALA A 85 4.62 2.59 -7.57
N SER A 86 3.51 3.20 -7.15
CA SER A 86 3.16 3.41 -5.75
C SER A 86 2.42 2.21 -5.11
N GLN A 87 2.69 0.99 -5.56
CA GLN A 87 2.62 -0.15 -4.64
C GLN A 87 3.89 -0.11 -3.81
N THR A 88 3.75 0.37 -2.58
CA THR A 88 4.61 0.06 -1.44
C THR A 88 5.28 -1.30 -1.64
N ARG A 89 6.54 -1.30 -2.11
CA ARG A 89 7.36 -2.50 -2.20
C ARG A 89 7.77 -2.87 -0.79
N GLU A 90 6.81 -3.39 -0.02
CA GLU A 90 7.13 -4.24 1.10
C GLU A 90 8.16 -5.27 0.61
N PRO A 91 9.19 -5.58 1.42
CA PRO A 91 10.15 -6.60 1.06
C PRO A 91 9.42 -7.91 0.72
N TRP A 92 9.85 -8.60 -0.32
CA TRP A 92 9.31 -9.89 -0.71
C TRP A 92 9.59 -10.93 0.39
N SER A 93 8.58 -11.27 1.18
CA SER A 93 8.65 -12.44 2.07
C SER A 93 8.51 -13.72 1.26
N ARG A 94 8.98 -14.84 1.82
CA ARG A 94 8.87 -16.16 1.19
C ARG A 94 7.41 -16.51 0.91
N GLU A 95 6.54 -16.24 1.87
CA GLU A 95 5.10 -16.50 1.82
C GLU A 95 4.46 -15.66 0.72
N ARG A 96 4.86 -14.39 0.59
CA ARG A 96 4.35 -13.49 -0.45
C ARG A 96 4.79 -13.91 -1.85
N ILE A 97 6.03 -14.38 -2.00
CA ILE A 97 6.52 -14.92 -3.28
C ILE A 97 5.69 -16.14 -3.69
N VAL A 98 5.46 -17.07 -2.75
CA VAL A 98 4.64 -18.26 -3.01
C VAL A 98 3.22 -17.86 -3.37
N GLN A 99 2.59 -16.98 -2.58
CA GLN A 99 1.23 -16.51 -2.83
C GLN A 99 1.12 -15.84 -4.21
N HIS A 100 2.06 -14.96 -4.56
CA HIS A 100 2.08 -14.28 -5.84
C HIS A 100 2.16 -15.27 -7.02
N ILE A 101 3.02 -16.29 -6.93
CA ILE A 101 3.13 -17.34 -7.94
C ILE A 101 1.82 -18.13 -8.07
N GLN A 102 1.19 -18.44 -6.94
CA GLN A 102 -0.10 -19.14 -6.91
C GLN A 102 -1.23 -18.30 -7.49
N ASP A 103 -1.24 -16.99 -7.27
CA ASP A 103 -2.25 -16.08 -7.83
C ASP A 103 -2.13 -15.99 -9.35
N LEU A 104 -0.90 -15.91 -9.87
CA LEU A 104 -0.66 -15.94 -11.32
C LEU A 104 -1.11 -17.27 -11.95
N HIS A 105 -0.83 -18.39 -11.29
CA HIS A 105 -1.27 -19.71 -11.74
C HIS A 105 -2.80 -19.88 -11.67
N ARG A 106 -3.44 -19.39 -10.59
CA ARG A 106 -4.91 -19.35 -10.47
C ARG A 106 -5.56 -18.44 -11.51
N GLY A 107 -4.87 -17.40 -11.94
CA GLY A 107 -5.24 -16.55 -13.07
C GLY A 107 -5.15 -17.24 -14.44
N GLY A 108 -4.72 -18.51 -14.49
CA GLY A 108 -4.63 -19.29 -15.71
C GLY A 108 -3.34 -19.12 -16.50
N MET A 109 -2.34 -18.40 -15.96
CA MET A 109 -1.03 -18.30 -16.61
C MET A 109 -0.31 -19.64 -16.59
N LYS A 110 0.37 -19.95 -17.70
CA LYS A 110 1.21 -21.15 -17.80
C LYS A 110 2.50 -20.98 -17.00
N GLU A 111 3.08 -22.09 -16.56
CA GLU A 111 4.29 -22.08 -15.72
C GLU A 111 5.45 -21.30 -16.36
N GLU A 112 5.59 -21.36 -17.70
CA GLU A 112 6.57 -20.60 -18.47
C GLU A 112 6.30 -19.09 -18.47
N GLU A 113 5.03 -18.68 -18.58
CA GLU A 113 4.61 -17.28 -18.54
C GLU A 113 4.82 -16.68 -17.14
N ILE A 114 4.55 -17.47 -16.10
CA ILE A 114 4.82 -17.12 -14.71
C ILE A 114 6.33 -16.91 -14.52
N LEU A 115 7.17 -17.83 -15.01
CA LEU A 115 8.62 -17.69 -14.94
C LEU A 115 9.10 -16.38 -15.57
N MET A 116 8.63 -16.08 -16.78
CA MET A 116 8.97 -14.84 -17.49
C MET A 116 8.53 -13.61 -16.70
N THR A 117 7.33 -13.66 -16.10
CA THR A 117 6.79 -12.59 -15.25
C THR A 117 7.64 -12.36 -14.00
N LEU A 118 8.07 -13.43 -13.31
CA LEU A 118 8.93 -13.32 -12.13
C LEU A 118 10.29 -12.71 -12.45
N MET A 119 10.85 -13.06 -13.61
CA MET A 119 12.13 -12.51 -14.08
C MET A 119 11.99 -11.04 -14.50
N ALA A 120 10.92 -10.67 -15.20
CA ALA A 120 10.65 -9.29 -15.62
C ALA A 120 10.37 -8.37 -14.41
N SER A 121 9.58 -8.84 -13.45
CA SER A 121 9.19 -8.09 -12.25
C SER A 121 10.24 -8.06 -11.14
N LYS A 122 11.45 -8.61 -11.38
CA LYS A 122 12.57 -8.70 -10.44
C LYS A 122 12.18 -9.31 -9.08
N VAL A 123 11.30 -10.32 -9.08
CA VAL A 123 10.91 -11.03 -7.86
C VAL A 123 12.08 -11.93 -7.42
N PRO A 124 12.57 -11.82 -6.17
CA PRO A 124 13.66 -12.67 -5.69
C PRO A 124 13.22 -14.14 -5.63
N THR A 125 14.18 -15.05 -5.75
CA THR A 125 13.91 -16.48 -5.52
C THR A 125 13.58 -16.73 -4.05
N LEU A 126 12.98 -17.89 -3.74
CA LEU A 126 12.65 -18.28 -2.35
C LEU A 126 13.86 -18.30 -1.38
N ASN A 127 15.08 -18.39 -1.91
CA ASN A 127 16.33 -18.37 -1.15
C ASN A 127 17.05 -17.00 -1.22
N GLY A 128 16.44 -16.00 -1.87
CA GLY A 128 16.98 -14.66 -2.06
C GLY A 128 18.23 -14.58 -2.96
N LYS A 129 18.65 -15.70 -3.57
CA LYS A 129 19.88 -15.82 -4.36
C LYS A 129 19.62 -16.53 -5.68
N GLY A 130 20.29 -16.09 -6.74
CA GLY A 130 20.21 -16.67 -8.07
C GLY A 130 18.96 -16.27 -8.86
N THR A 131 18.73 -16.94 -9.99
CA THR A 131 17.61 -16.69 -10.92
C THR A 131 16.52 -17.74 -10.78
N TRP A 132 15.29 -17.39 -11.16
CA TRP A 132 14.20 -18.35 -11.23
C TRP A 132 14.49 -19.43 -12.27
N ARG A 133 14.12 -20.67 -11.93
CA ARG A 133 14.14 -21.83 -12.84
C ARG A 133 12.73 -22.36 -12.96
N ILE A 134 12.38 -22.86 -14.15
CA ILE A 134 11.04 -23.41 -14.41
C ILE A 134 10.66 -24.45 -13.36
N GLN A 135 11.57 -25.39 -13.04
CA GLN A 135 11.38 -26.44 -12.03
C GLN A 135 10.93 -25.93 -10.65
N SER A 136 11.37 -24.72 -10.26
CA SER A 136 10.95 -24.11 -8.99
C SER A 136 9.50 -23.65 -9.05
N VAL A 137 9.08 -23.07 -10.18
CA VAL A 137 7.69 -22.65 -10.42
C VAL A 137 6.78 -23.87 -10.48
N GLN A 138 7.16 -24.93 -11.22
CA GLN A 138 6.34 -26.16 -11.30
C GLN A 138 6.17 -26.81 -9.93
N ARG A 139 7.22 -26.82 -9.09
CA ARG A 139 7.13 -27.39 -7.73
C ARG A 139 6.11 -26.63 -6.88
N ILE A 140 6.10 -25.30 -6.96
CA ILE A 140 5.16 -24.45 -6.21
C ILE A 140 3.73 -24.65 -6.73
N CYS A 141 3.54 -24.71 -8.05
CA CYS A 141 2.21 -24.91 -8.66
C CYS A 141 1.65 -26.31 -8.36
N ARG A 142 2.48 -27.37 -8.40
CA ARG A 142 2.07 -28.75 -8.10
C ARG A 142 1.76 -28.99 -6.63
N GLN A 143 2.42 -28.29 -5.70
CA GLN A 143 2.10 -28.38 -4.27
C GLN A 143 0.64 -27.99 -3.96
N MET A 144 -0.02 -27.19 -4.83
CA MET A 144 -1.44 -26.87 -4.67
C MET A 144 -2.41 -27.98 -5.09
N GLN A 145 -1.99 -28.94 -5.91
CA GLN A 145 -2.89 -30.00 -6.41
C GLN A 145 -3.06 -31.16 -5.40
N GLN A 146 -2.34 -31.12 -4.28
CA GLN A 146 -2.34 -32.17 -3.25
C GLN A 146 -3.04 -31.76 -1.94
N THR A 147 -3.58 -30.54 -1.87
CA THR A 147 -4.39 -29.99 -0.78
C THR A 147 -5.77 -29.63 -1.27
#